data_AF-A0A8T5S223-F1
#
_entry.id   AF-A0A8T5S223-F1
#
_cell.length_a   1.000
_cell.length_b   1.000
_cell.length_c   1.000
_cell.angle_alpha   90.00
_cell.angle_beta   90.00
_cell.angle_gamma   90.00
#
_symmetry.space_group_name_H-M   'P 1'
#
loop_
_entity.id
_entity.type
_entity.pdbx_description
1 polymer ?
#
loop_
_entity_poly.entity_id
_entity_poly.type
_entity_poly.pdbx_seq_one_letter_code
_entity_poly.pdbx_strand_id
1 'polypeptide(L)'
;MVKSQESENFEQVVEKIVFDEEELEEMKIIIRKFTDGKIHAKYLKQKILQSRGRMVEDISSFLSFCLDRIRNDGQTTEVPKIAINNQSNQTNIQLQQDLIEKNELLMVIANKVNNIVEKKN
;
A
#
# COMPACT_ATOMS: atom_id res chain seq x y z
N MET A 1 18.88 17.39 -4.95
CA MET A 1 17.46 17.75 -4.79
C MET A 1 17.19 17.81 -3.31
N VAL A 2 16.75 18.96 -2.79
CA VAL A 2 16.37 19.10 -1.38
C VAL A 2 14.98 18.45 -1.25
N LYS A 3 14.85 17.39 -0.45
CA LYS A 3 13.54 16.83 -0.12
C LYS A 3 12.75 17.90 0.65
N SER A 4 11.44 17.99 0.43
CA SER A 4 10.63 18.88 1.25
C SER A 4 10.59 18.33 2.68
N GLN A 5 10.61 19.20 3.69
CA GLN A 5 10.50 18.83 5.10
C GLN A 5 9.28 17.92 5.37
N GLU A 6 8.21 18.12 4.61
CA GLU A 6 7.00 17.29 4.68
C GLU A 6 7.22 15.86 4.20
N SER A 7 8.00 15.66 3.13
CA SER A 7 8.38 14.33 2.64
C SER A 7 9.24 13.59 3.66
N GLU A 8 10.16 14.28 4.32
CA GLU A 8 11.01 13.69 5.36
C GLU A 8 10.19 13.32 6.60
N ASN A 9 9.26 14.17 7.01
CA ASN A 9 8.36 13.89 8.12
C ASN A 9 7.45 12.68 7.81
N PHE A 10 6.99 12.55 6.56
CA PHE A 10 6.18 11.42 6.10
C PHE A 10 6.97 10.11 6.14
N GLU A 11 8.20 10.12 5.60
CA GLU A 11 9.11 8.98 5.64
C GLU A 11 9.37 8.52 7.08
N GLN A 12 9.65 9.45 7.99
CA GLN A 12 9.89 9.13 9.40
C GLN A 12 8.67 8.50 10.09
N VAL A 13 7.45 8.93 9.75
CA VAL A 13 6.23 8.34 10.32
C VAL A 13 6.04 6.92 9.81
N VAL A 14 6.17 6.69 8.50
CA VAL A 14 6.08 5.33 7.93
C VAL A 14 7.17 4.42 8.50
N GLU A 15 8.39 4.95 8.64
CA GLU A 15 9.52 4.23 9.23
C GLU A 15 9.22 3.79 10.66
N LYS A 16 8.68 4.67 11.51
CA LYS A 16 8.30 4.32 12.89
C LYS A 16 7.19 3.28 12.96
N ILE A 17 6.27 3.27 12.02
CA ILE A 17 5.20 2.26 11.95
C ILE A 17 5.79 0.88 11.63
N VAL A 18 6.71 0.81 10.67
CA VAL A 18 7.30 -0.46 10.21
C VAL A 18 8.40 -0.95 11.15
N PHE A 19 9.24 -0.04 11.64
CA PHE A 19 10.47 -0.32 12.39
C PHE A 19 10.39 0.25 13.80
N ASP A 20 9.51 -0.34 14.61
CA ASP A 20 9.50 -0.08 16.04
C ASP A 20 10.70 -0.78 16.70
N GLU A 21 11.66 0.01 17.20
CA GLU A 21 12.90 -0.49 17.80
C GLU A 21 12.66 -1.30 19.08
N GLU A 22 11.71 -0.87 19.92
CA GLU A 22 11.37 -1.54 21.17
C GLU A 22 10.73 -2.89 20.89
N GLU A 23 9.75 -2.92 19.98
CA GLU A 23 9.08 -4.16 19.56
C GLU A 23 10.06 -5.13 18.89
N LEU A 24 11.00 -4.62 18.08
CA LEU A 24 12.04 -5.43 17.46
C LEU A 24 12.92 -6.10 18.52
N GLU A 25 13.34 -5.37 19.56
CA GLU A 25 14.16 -5.94 20.62
C GLU A 25 13.39 -6.96 21.46
N GLU A 26 12.12 -6.70 21.76
CA GLU A 26 11.23 -7.69 22.40
C GLU A 26 11.10 -8.96 21.55
N MET A 27 10.91 -8.82 20.24
CA MET A 27 10.76 -9.95 19.34
C MET A 27 12.03 -10.80 19.29
N LYS A 28 13.23 -10.19 19.29
CA LYS A 28 14.50 -10.91 19.38
C LYS A 28 14.59 -11.73 20.68
N ILE A 29 14.18 -11.14 21.81
CA ILE A 29 14.16 -11.84 23.10
C ILE A 29 13.21 -13.03 23.05
N ILE A 30 12.01 -12.86 22.48
CA ILE A 30 11.02 -13.93 22.34
C ILE A 30 11.55 -15.05 21.44
N ILE A 31 12.17 -14.72 20.30
CA ILE A 31 12.78 -15.71 19.41
C ILE A 31 13.87 -16.50 20.13
N ARG A 32 14.76 -15.84 20.89
CA ARG A 32 15.79 -16.52 21.70
C ARG A 32 15.17 -17.46 22.73
N LYS A 33 14.12 -17.02 23.43
CA LYS A 33 13.39 -17.88 24.37
C LYS A 33 12.75 -19.09 23.67
N PHE A 34 12.28 -18.93 22.44
CA PHE A 34 11.73 -20.03 21.66
C PHE A 34 12.81 -21.03 21.23
N THR A 35 13.95 -20.55 20.73
CA THR A 35 15.09 -21.41 20.35
C THR A 35 15.68 -22.15 21.54
N ASP A 36 15.64 -21.56 22.73
CA ASP A 36 16.05 -22.18 23.99
C ASP A 36 15.02 -23.19 24.54
N GLY A 37 13.86 -23.35 23.89
CA GLY A 37 12.77 -24.20 24.38
C GLY A 37 12.01 -23.66 25.60
N LYS A 38 12.25 -22.41 25.98
CA LYS A 38 11.64 -21.75 27.15
C LYS A 38 10.20 -21.29 26.91
N ILE A 39 9.76 -21.21 25.65
CA ILE A 39 8.38 -20.86 25.28
C ILE A 39 7.85 -21.76 24.17
N HIS A 40 6.53 -21.89 24.11
CA HIS A 40 5.85 -22.68 23.08
C HIS A 40 5.65 -21.91 21.77
N ALA A 41 5.58 -22.64 20.65
CA ALA A 41 5.36 -22.06 19.32
C ALA A 41 4.07 -21.21 19.25
N LYS A 42 3.03 -21.59 20.00
CA LYS A 42 1.77 -20.82 20.11
C LYS A 42 2.01 -19.40 20.62
N TYR A 43 2.90 -19.22 21.61
CA TYR A 43 3.23 -17.92 22.18
C TYR A 43 4.02 -17.06 21.19
N LEU A 44 5.03 -17.63 20.52
CA LEU A 44 5.76 -16.94 19.46
C LEU A 44 4.82 -16.47 18.33
N LYS A 45 3.92 -17.35 17.88
CA LYS A 45 2.91 -17.02 16.87
C LYS A 45 2.01 -15.86 17.33
N GLN A 46 1.56 -15.88 18.57
CA GLN A 46 0.74 -14.81 19.13
C GLN A 46 1.49 -13.48 19.11
N LYS A 47 2.77 -13.47 19.48
CA LYS A 47 3.60 -12.25 19.48
C LYS A 47 3.82 -11.69 18.08
N ILE A 48 4.09 -12.55 17.10
CA ILE A 48 4.20 -12.13 15.69
C ILE A 48 2.89 -11.53 15.18
N LEU A 49 1.74 -12.13 15.54
CA LEU A 49 0.43 -11.61 15.15
C LEU A 49 0.11 -10.27 15.81
N GLN A 50 0.48 -10.07 17.08
CA GLN A 50 0.32 -8.79 17.78
C GLN A 50 1.12 -7.68 17.08
N SER A 51 2.38 -7.95 16.74
CA SER A 51 3.23 -7.01 16.00
C SER A 51 2.62 -6.59 14.66
N ARG A 52 2.15 -7.57 13.88
CA ARG A 52 1.49 -7.28 12.59
C ARG A 52 0.15 -6.55 12.76
N GLY A 53 -0.62 -6.88 13.78
CA GLY A 53 -1.89 -6.22 14.09
C GLY A 53 -1.67 -4.73 14.37
N ARG A 54 -0.70 -4.43 15.24
CA ARG A 54 -0.28 -3.07 15.58
C ARG A 54 0.14 -2.27 14.34
N MET A 55 0.97 -2.85 13.45
CA MET A 55 1.31 -2.20 12.17
C MET A 55 0.09 -1.85 11.31
N VAL A 56 -0.89 -2.76 11.22
CA VAL A 56 -2.12 -2.52 10.44
C VAL A 56 -2.96 -1.40 11.06
N GLU A 57 -3.08 -1.38 12.39
CA GLU A 57 -3.77 -0.31 13.13
C GLU A 57 -3.09 1.05 12.86
N ASP A 58 -1.77 1.12 13.01
CA ASP A 58 -0.99 2.34 12.79
C ASP A 58 -1.09 2.84 11.35
N ILE A 59 -0.96 1.95 10.35
CA ILE A 59 -1.16 2.29 8.93
C ILE A 59 -2.57 2.82 8.69
N SER A 60 -3.58 2.18 9.28
CA SER A 60 -4.98 2.57 9.10
C SER A 60 -5.25 3.96 9.70
N SER A 61 -4.72 4.23 10.89
CA SER A 61 -4.78 5.54 11.53
C SER A 61 -4.07 6.61 10.71
N PHE A 62 -2.90 6.28 10.16
CA PHE A 62 -2.14 7.20 9.32
C PHE A 62 -2.85 7.51 7.99
N LEU A 63 -3.42 6.51 7.33
CA LEU A 63 -4.21 6.71 6.12
C LEU A 63 -5.46 7.55 6.38
N SER A 64 -6.14 7.31 7.51
CA SER A 64 -7.29 8.11 7.94
C SER A 64 -6.91 9.58 8.11
N PHE A 65 -5.78 9.85 8.78
CA PHE A 65 -5.24 11.20 8.90
C PHE A 65 -4.95 11.85 7.55
N CYS A 66 -4.33 11.12 6.61
CA CYS A 66 -4.04 11.64 5.27
C CYS A 66 -5.33 11.99 4.49
N LEU A 67 -6.34 11.13 4.58
CA LEU A 67 -7.64 11.35 3.93
C LEU A 67 -8.39 12.53 4.53
N ASP A 68 -8.37 12.67 5.86
CA ASP A 68 -8.97 13.81 6.56
C ASP A 68 -8.28 15.12 6.19
N ARG A 69 -6.95 15.11 6.07
CA ARG A 69 -6.19 16.27 5.62
C ARG A 69 -6.57 16.68 4.20
N ILE A 70 -6.66 15.73 3.27
CA ILE A 70 -7.14 16.01 1.89
C ILE A 70 -8.56 16.59 1.89
N ARG A 71 -9.44 16.08 2.76
CA ARG A 71 -10.83 16.54 2.87
C ARG A 71 -10.93 17.95 3.45
N ASN A 72 -10.09 18.27 4.44
CA ASN A 72 -10.15 19.53 5.19
C ASN A 72 -9.33 20.66 4.53
N ASP A 73 -8.21 20.35 3.86
CA ASP A 73 -7.43 21.32 3.07
C ASP A 73 -8.21 21.81 1.82
N GLY A 74 -9.34 21.16 1.48
CA GLY A 74 -10.29 21.65 0.49
C GLY A 74 -11.14 22.86 0.90
N GLN A 75 -11.06 23.34 2.15
CA GLN A 75 -11.94 24.41 2.68
C GLN A 75 -11.24 25.67 3.22
N THR A 76 -9.91 25.77 3.23
CA THR A 76 -9.22 26.99 3.71
C THR A 76 -8.10 27.44 2.77
N THR A 77 -8.43 28.47 1.99
CA THR A 77 -7.59 29.57 1.49
C THR A 77 -6.31 29.23 0.71
N GLU A 78 -6.35 29.54 -0.59
CA GLU A 78 -5.24 29.78 -1.50
C GLU A 78 -4.13 28.71 -1.55
N VAL A 79 -4.49 27.62 -2.21
CA VAL A 79 -3.57 26.77 -2.97
C VAL A 79 -2.56 27.68 -3.70
N PRO A 80 -1.24 27.62 -3.40
CA PRO A 80 -0.26 28.03 -4.39
C PRO A 80 -0.61 27.19 -5.61
N LYS A 81 -0.93 27.82 -6.74
CA LYS A 81 -1.23 27.14 -8.01
C LYS A 81 -0.08 26.22 -8.41
N ILE A 82 0.03 25.07 -7.75
CA ILE A 82 0.40 23.83 -8.41
C ILE A 82 -0.77 23.68 -9.36
N ALA A 83 -0.51 24.00 -10.62
CA ALA A 83 -1.43 23.70 -11.68
C ALA A 83 -1.93 22.27 -11.43
N ILE A 84 -3.20 22.16 -11.01
CA ILE A 84 -3.95 20.92 -11.16
C ILE A 84 -3.99 20.78 -12.67
N ASN A 85 -2.96 20.13 -13.17
CA ASN A 85 -2.77 19.93 -14.56
C ASN A 85 -3.91 19.00 -14.94
N ASN A 86 -4.80 19.47 -15.82
CA ASN A 86 -5.84 18.64 -16.44
C ASN A 86 -5.27 17.36 -17.11
N GLN A 87 -3.94 17.20 -17.12
CA GLN A 87 -3.24 15.94 -17.32
C GLN A 87 -3.63 14.80 -16.38
N SER A 88 -4.02 15.01 -15.11
CA SER A 88 -4.37 13.86 -14.25
C SER A 88 -5.68 13.20 -14.69
N ASN A 89 -6.69 14.01 -15.06
CA ASN A 89 -7.94 13.51 -15.63
C ASN A 89 -7.75 12.95 -17.04
N GLN A 90 -6.93 13.58 -17.89
CA GLN A 90 -6.61 13.02 -19.21
C GLN A 90 -5.80 11.71 -19.12
N THR A 91 -4.84 11.61 -18.21
CA THR A 91 -4.07 10.38 -17.99
C THR A 91 -4.95 9.26 -17.45
N ASN A 92 -5.91 9.57 -16.56
CA ASN A 92 -6.84 8.57 -16.03
C ASN A 92 -7.85 8.11 -17.10
N ILE A 93 -8.34 9.02 -17.95
CA ILE A 93 -9.20 8.70 -19.10
C ILE A 93 -8.43 7.86 -20.13
N GLN A 94 -7.17 8.20 -20.41
CA GLN A 94 -6.32 7.44 -21.33
C GLN A 94 -6.03 6.03 -20.79
N LEU A 95 -5.72 5.89 -19.50
CA LEU A 95 -5.51 4.58 -18.87
C LEU A 95 -6.78 3.72 -18.91
N GLN A 96 -7.96 4.33 -18.75
CA GLN A 96 -9.24 3.63 -18.89
C GLN A 96 -9.49 3.18 -20.34
N GLN A 97 -9.20 4.03 -21.33
CA GLN A 97 -9.32 3.66 -22.74
C GLN A 97 -8.33 2.54 -23.13
N ASP A 98 -7.06 2.64 -22.71
CA ASP A 98 -6.06 1.60 -22.93
C ASP A 98 -6.45 0.25 -22.29
N LEU A 99 -7.11 0.28 -21.12
CA LEU A 99 -7.64 -0.93 -20.46
C LEU A 99 -8.82 -1.53 -21.23
N ILE A 100 -9.71 -0.69 -21.78
CA ILE A 100 -10.85 -1.13 -22.60
C ILE A 100 -10.34 -1.78 -23.88
N GLU A 101 -9.43 -1.12 -24.61
CA GLU A 101 -8.84 -1.66 -25.85
C GLU A 101 -8.10 -2.98 -25.61
N LYS A 102 -7.33 -3.09 -24.51
CA LYS A 102 -6.65 -4.33 -24.16
C LYS A 102 -7.62 -5.47 -23.84
N ASN A 103 -8.73 -5.17 -23.16
CA ASN A 103 -9.77 -6.16 -22.88
C ASN A 103 -10.49 -6.62 -24.16
N GLU A 104 -10.76 -5.72 -25.09
CA GLU A 104 -11.33 -6.07 -26.41
C GLU A 104 -10.36 -6.95 -27.21
N LEU A 105 -9.07 -6.62 -27.20
CA LEU A 105 -8.05 -7.43 -27.86
C LEU A 105 -7.96 -8.83 -27.25
N LEU A 106 -8.00 -8.94 -25.92
CA LEU A 106 -8.03 -10.23 -25.22
C LEU A 106 -9.26 -11.05 -25.58
N MET A 107 -10.42 -10.42 -25.72
CA MET A 107 -11.64 -11.08 -26.21
C MET A 107 -11.49 -11.59 -27.65
N VAL A 108 -10.90 -10.78 -28.54
CA VAL A 108 -10.63 -11.19 -29.93
C VAL A 108 -9.64 -12.36 -29.98
N ILE A 109 -8.60 -12.33 -29.15
CA ILE A 109 -7.61 -13.42 -29.05
C ILE A 109 -8.28 -14.68 -28.48
N ALA A 110 -9.06 -14.56 -27.41
CA ALA A 110 -9.78 -15.68 -26.81
C ALA A 110 -10.73 -16.33 -27.83
N ASN A 111 -11.47 -15.52 -28.60
CA ASN A 111 -12.34 -16.02 -29.66
C ASN A 111 -11.55 -16.68 -30.80
N LYS A 112 -10.38 -16.15 -31.19
CA LYS A 112 -9.53 -16.80 -32.19
C LYS A 112 -8.95 -18.12 -31.68
N VAL A 113 -8.52 -18.17 -30.42
CA VAL A 113 -8.02 -19.40 -29.79
C VAL A 113 -9.12 -20.45 -29.72
N ASN A 114 -10.33 -20.08 -29.26
CA ASN A 114 -11.48 -20.98 -29.23
C ASN A 114 -11.81 -21.49 -30.64
N ASN A 115 -11.85 -20.63 -31.66
CA ASN A 115 -12.08 -21.04 -33.04
C ASN A 115 -11.00 -21.99 -33.59
N ILE A 116 -9.75 -21.87 -33.13
CA ILE A 116 -8.65 -22.77 -33.52
C ILE A 116 -8.80 -24.12 -32.81
N VAL A 117 -9.19 -24.12 -31.54
CA VAL A 117 -9.43 -25.33 -30.74
C VAL A 117 -10.65 -26.09 -31.28
N GLU A 118 -11.73 -25.39 -31.60
CA GLU A 118 -12.95 -25.97 -32.20
C GLU A 118 -12.71 -26.50 -33.61
N LYS A 119 -11.80 -25.92 -34.40
CA LYS A 119 -11.39 -26.45 -35.72
C LYS A 119 -10.41 -27.62 -35.66
N LYS A 120 -9.81 -27.89 -34.50
CA LYS A 120 -8.87 -29.00 -34.28
C LYS A 120 -9.51 -30.22 -33.63
N ASN A 121 -10.75 -30.11 -33.17
CA ASN A 121 -11.63 -31.23 -32.81
C ASN A 121 -12.55 -31.56 -33.99
#